data_AF-A0A2P6PR62-F1
#
_entry.id   AF-A0A2P6PR62-F1
#
_cell.length_a   1.000
_cell.length_b   1.000
_cell.length_c   1.000
_cell.angle_alpha   90.00
_cell.angle_beta   90.00
_cell.angle_gamma   90.00
#
_symmetry.space_group_name_H-M   'P 1'
#
loop_
_entity.id
_entity.type
_entity.pdbx_description
1 polymer ?
#
loop_
_entity_poly.entity_id
_entity_poly.type
_entity_poly.pdbx_seq_one_letter_code
_entity_poly.pdbx_strand_id
1 'polypeptide(L)'
;MVKNGVDEVHPLKTILNCCSFLQQKFLSFDIRHTYREVNAVADILSKDGLQAEAGVHVMLHPPPQVINSLLDDLCEFPRVRIVNSEV
;
A
#
# COMPACT_ATOMS: atom_id res chain seq x y z
N MET A 1 -6.31 -3.87 12.80
CA MET A 1 -6.62 -2.91 13.89
C MET A 1 -5.33 -2.49 14.57
N VAL A 2 -5.01 -1.20 14.55
CA VAL A 2 -4.02 -0.63 15.48
C VAL A 2 -4.67 -0.71 16.85
N LYS A 3 -4.13 -1.55 17.74
CA LYS A 3 -4.69 -1.74 19.08
C LYS A 3 -4.61 -0.41 19.84
N ASN A 4 -5.71 -0.02 20.50
CA ASN A 4 -5.66 0.96 21.57
C ASN A 4 -4.60 0.48 22.58
N GLY A 5 -3.47 1.19 22.70
CA GLY A 5 -2.35 0.78 23.54
C GLY A 5 -0.95 0.93 22.92
N VAL A 6 -0.79 1.69 21.84
CA VAL A 6 0.56 2.03 21.35
C VAL A 6 1.08 3.23 22.15
N ASP A 7 2.13 2.96 22.94
CA ASP A 7 2.83 3.95 23.76
C ASP A 7 3.27 5.18 22.93
N GLU A 8 3.34 6.34 23.57
CA GLU A 8 3.72 7.61 22.93
C GLU A 8 5.15 7.57 22.37
N VAL A 9 6.00 6.70 22.90
CA VAL A 9 7.38 6.51 22.43
C VAL A 9 7.51 5.56 21.23
N HIS A 10 6.40 5.05 20.69
CA HIS A 10 6.48 4.12 19.56
C HIS A 10 7.02 4.81 18.29
N PRO A 11 8.00 4.22 17.58
CA PRO A 11 8.67 4.86 16.45
C PRO A 11 7.73 5.23 15.29
N LEU A 12 6.59 4.54 15.16
CA LEU A 12 5.58 4.82 14.13
C LEU A 12 4.35 5.58 14.67
N LYS A 13 4.40 6.15 15.88
CA LYS A 13 3.26 6.81 16.53
C LYS A 13 2.63 7.90 15.64
N THR A 14 3.46 8.70 14.99
CA THR A 14 2.99 9.75 14.06
C THR A 14 2.15 9.17 12.92
N ILE A 15 2.60 8.06 12.30
CA ILE A 15 1.85 7.40 11.22
C ILE A 15 0.52 6.87 11.74
N LEU A 16 0.52 6.24 12.91
CA LEU A 16 -0.70 5.71 13.55
C LEU A 16 -1.71 6.83 13.83
N ASN A 17 -1.25 7.97 14.36
CA ASN A 17 -2.10 9.13 14.61
C ASN A 17 -2.70 9.68 13.31
N CYS A 18 -1.91 9.77 12.23
CA CYS A 18 -2.41 10.15 10.91
C CYS A 18 -3.46 9.17 10.39
N CYS A 19 -3.25 7.85 10.51
CA CYS A 19 -4.24 6.84 10.11
C CYS A 19 -5.54 6.98 10.92
N SER A 20 -5.45 7.14 12.24
CA SER A 20 -6.62 7.33 13.11
C SER A 20 -7.38 8.61 12.78
N PHE A 21 -6.66 9.71 12.49
CA PHE A 21 -7.27 10.96 12.05
C PHE A 21 -8.03 10.79 10.72
N LEU A 22 -7.42 10.12 9.74
CA LEU A 22 -8.05 9.85 8.44
C LEU A 22 -9.29 8.96 8.59
N GLN A 23 -9.22 7.92 9.41
CA GLN A 23 -10.34 7.00 9.67
C GLN A 23 -11.60 7.74 10.15
N GLN A 24 -11.44 8.73 11.02
CA GLN A 24 -12.54 9.56 11.54
C GLN A 24 -13.20 10.44 10.46
N LYS A 25 -12.58 10.60 9.27
CA LYS A 25 -13.13 11.39 8.16
C LYS A 25 -14.05 10.58 7.25
N PHE A 26 -14.04 9.25 7.35
CA PHE A 26 -14.90 8.38 6.53
C PHE A 26 -16.21 8.07 7.26
N LEU A 27 -17.33 8.07 6.52
CA LEU A 27 -18.63 7.64 7.05
C LEU A 27 -18.62 6.16 7.46
N SER A 28 -17.92 5.34 6.67
CA SER A 28 -17.65 3.94 6.94
C SER A 28 -16.34 3.54 6.25
N PHE A 29 -15.59 2.63 6.86
CA PHE A 29 -14.39 2.07 6.26
C PHE A 29 -14.17 0.64 6.76
N ASP A 30 -13.46 -0.15 5.96
CA ASP A 30 -13.04 -1.51 6.30
C ASP A 30 -11.56 -1.65 5.96
N ILE A 31 -10.80 -2.30 6.85
CA ILE A 31 -9.37 -2.55 6.67
C ILE A 31 -9.17 -4.05 6.60
N ARG A 32 -8.83 -4.53 5.41
CA ARG A 32 -8.55 -5.93 5.15
C ARG A 32 -7.07 -6.14 4.88
N HIS A 33 -6.56 -7.27 5.35
CA HIS A 33 -5.26 -7.76 4.93
C HIS A 33 -5.40 -8.41 3.55
N THR A 34 -4.56 -8.00 2.61
CA THR A 34 -4.53 -8.55 1.24
C THR A 34 -3.15 -9.15 0.99
N TYR A 35 -3.12 -10.33 0.38
CA TYR A 35 -1.87 -10.96 -0.03
C TYR A 35 -1.15 -10.08 -1.06
N ARG A 36 0.17 -9.96 -0.95
CA ARG A 36 0.96 -9.09 -1.82
C ARG A 36 0.86 -9.49 -3.29
N GLU A 37 0.68 -10.79 -3.54
CA GLU A 37 0.56 -11.43 -4.85
C GLU A 37 -0.66 -10.96 -5.65
N VAL A 38 -1.69 -10.44 -4.97
CA VAL A 38 -2.94 -9.90 -5.57
C VAL A 38 -3.10 -8.40 -5.30
N ASN A 39 -1.99 -7.72 -5.01
CA ASN A 39 -1.93 -6.27 -4.81
C ASN A 39 -0.70 -5.68 -5.53
N ALA A 40 -0.50 -6.14 -6.76
CA ALA A 40 0.67 -5.86 -7.57
C ALA A 40 0.77 -4.37 -7.98
N VAL A 41 -0.36 -3.71 -8.24
CA VAL A 41 -0.38 -2.28 -8.59
C VAL A 41 0.21 -1.44 -7.45
N ALA A 42 -0.19 -1.69 -6.20
CA ALA A 42 0.35 -0.98 -5.05
C ALA A 42 1.85 -1.24 -4.87
N ASP A 43 2.30 -2.48 -5.10
CA ASP A 43 3.71 -2.85 -5.02
C ASP A 43 4.55 -2.12 -6.09
N ILE A 44 4.08 -2.07 -7.34
CA ILE A 44 4.73 -1.37 -8.45
C ILE A 44 4.84 0.13 -8.15
N LEU A 45 3.73 0.77 -7.78
CA LEU A 45 3.72 2.21 -7.49
C LEU A 45 4.60 2.56 -6.29
N SER A 46 4.68 1.69 -5.28
CA SER A 46 5.57 1.90 -4.13
C SER A 46 7.05 1.89 -4.52
N LYS A 47 7.44 1.04 -5.47
CA LYS A 47 8.81 0.94 -6.00
C LYS A 47 9.15 2.11 -6.90
N ASP A 48 8.21 2.54 -7.73
CA ASP A 48 8.38 3.72 -8.59
C ASP A 48 8.58 4.99 -7.73
N GLY A 49 7.84 5.10 -6.64
CA GLY A 49 7.99 6.20 -5.68
C GLY A 49 9.36 6.31 -5.02
N LEU A 50 10.12 5.21 -4.92
CA LEU A 50 11.50 5.24 -4.37
C LEU A 50 12.48 5.97 -5.29
N GLN A 51 12.19 6.02 -6.58
CA GLN A 51 13.02 6.71 -7.58
C GLN A 51 12.55 8.16 -7.83
N ALA A 52 11.38 8.53 -7.29
CA ALA A 52 10.81 9.85 -7.45
C ALA A 52 11.43 10.85 -6.47
N GLU A 53 11.43 12.14 -6.84
CA GLU A 53 11.81 13.21 -5.93
C GLU A 53 10.89 13.27 -4.70
N ALA A 54 11.38 13.77 -3.57
CA ALA A 54 10.56 13.92 -2.38
C ALA A 54 9.40 14.90 -2.64
N GLY A 55 8.18 14.46 -2.37
CA GLY A 55 6.98 15.28 -2.57
C GLY A 55 5.72 14.46 -2.77
N VAL A 56 4.60 15.15 -3.02
CA VAL A 56 3.34 14.53 -3.41
C VAL A 56 3.25 14.51 -4.93
N HIS A 57 3.25 13.31 -5.50
CA HIS A 57 3.11 13.11 -6.94
C HIS A 57 1.67 12.71 -7.26
N VAL A 58 1.03 13.46 -8.16
CA VAL A 58 -0.34 13.18 -8.62
C VAL A 58 -0.28 12.79 -10.09
N MET A 59 -0.86 11.65 -10.42
CA MET A 59 -0.88 11.11 -11.78
C MET A 59 -2.27 11.33 -12.39
N LEU A 60 -2.36 12.04 -13.52
CA LEU A 60 -3.62 12.24 -14.25
C LEU A 60 -4.04 11.01 -15.05
N HIS A 61 -3.08 10.16 -15.40
CA HIS A 61 -3.28 8.91 -16.12
C HIS A 61 -2.52 7.79 -15.40
N PRO A 62 -3.03 6.54 -15.43
CA PRO A 62 -2.32 5.41 -14.84
C PRO A 62 -0.97 5.22 -15.55
N PRO A 63 0.14 5.03 -14.81
CA PRO A 63 1.42 4.72 -15.41
C PRO A 63 1.37 3.44 -16.26
N PRO A 64 2.07 3.36 -17.40
CA PRO A 64 2.02 2.19 -18.28
C PRO A 64 2.33 0.86 -17.58
N GLN A 65 3.24 0.88 -16.60
CA GLN A 65 3.69 -0.28 -15.83
C GLN A 65 2.60 -0.94 -14.98
N VAL A 66 1.52 -0.23 -14.63
CA VAL A 66 0.44 -0.79 -13.81
C VAL A 66 -0.74 -1.33 -14.63
N ILE A 67 -0.82 -1.05 -15.94
CA ILE A 67 -2.00 -1.34 -16.76
C ILE A 67 -2.35 -2.83 -16.73
N ASN A 68 -1.38 -3.70 -16.99
CA ASN A 68 -1.61 -5.14 -16.98
C ASN A 68 -1.89 -5.67 -15.56
N SER A 69 -1.22 -5.10 -14.56
CA SER A 69 -1.40 -5.46 -13.14
C SER A 69 -2.76 -5.09 -12.60
N LEU A 70 -3.37 -4.03 -13.13
CA LEU A 70 -4.67 -3.57 -12.67
C LEU A 70 -5.76 -4.60 -12.96
N LEU A 71 -5.73 -5.22 -14.15
CA LEU A 71 -6.67 -6.29 -14.50
C LEU A 71 -6.43 -7.54 -13.66
N ASP A 72 -5.16 -7.92 -13.45
CA ASP A 72 -4.80 -9.06 -12.61
C ASP A 72 -5.32 -8.86 -11.16
N ASP A 73 -5.05 -7.71 -10.55
CA ASP A 73 -5.49 -7.38 -9.19
C ASP A 73 -7.03 -7.33 -9.09
N LEU A 74 -7.72 -6.76 -10.09
CA LEU A 74 -9.18 -6.71 -10.13
C LEU A 74 -9.81 -8.11 -10.21
N CYS A 75 -9.16 -9.03 -10.91
CA CYS A 75 -9.57 -10.42 -11.02
C CYS A 75 -9.07 -11.30 -9.86
N GLU A 76 -8.38 -10.72 -8.87
CA GLU A 76 -7.68 -11.43 -7.78
C GLU A 76 -6.74 -12.53 -8.31
N PHE A 77 -6.16 -12.33 -9.51
CA PHE A 77 -5.26 -13.28 -10.14
C PHE A 77 -3.88 -13.19 -9.49
N PRO A 78 -3.41 -14.23 -8.78
CA PRO A 78 -2.18 -14.16 -8.02
C PRO A 78 -0.96 -14.14 -8.95
N ARG A 79 -0.06 -13.19 -8.72
CA ARG A 79 1.26 -13.17 -9.38
C ARG A 79 2.20 -14.15 -8.71
N VAL A 80 2.77 -15.04 -9.52
CA VAL A 80 3.85 -15.93 -9.09
C VAL A 80 5.08 -15.08 -8.74
N ARG A 81 5.55 -15.22 -7.51
CA ARG A 81 6.80 -14.61 -7.07
C ARG A 81 7.83 -15.71 -6.83
N ILE A 82 8.93 -15.65 -7.57
CA ILE A 82 10.12 -16.45 -7.27
C ILE A 82 10.87 -15.69 -6.19
N VAL A 83 10.84 -16.23 -4.97
CA VAL A 83 11.72 -15.75 -3.89
C VAL A 83 13.03 -16.50 -4.08
N ASN A 84 14.05 -15.81 -4.60
CA ASN A 84 15.40 -16.36 -4.58
C ASN A 84 15.82 -16.47 -3.12
N SER A 85 15.85 -17.69 -2.59
CA SER A 85 16.47 -17.97 -1.31
C SER A 85 17.97 -17.77 -1.49
N GLU A 86 18.51 -16.67 -0.96
CA GLU A 86 19.96 -16.51 -0.83
C GLU A 86 20.45 -17.63 0.11
N VAL A 87 21.38 -18.44 -0.37
CA VAL A 87 22.10 -19.50 0.36
C VAL A 87 23.32 -18.89 1.02
#